data_AF-A0A1X1B778-F1
#
_entry.id   AF-A0A1X1B778-F1
#
_cell.length_a   1.000
_cell.length_b   1.000
_cell.length_c   1.000
_cell.angle_alpha   90.00
_cell.angle_beta   90.00
_cell.angle_gamma   90.00
#
_symmetry.space_group_name_H-M   'P 1'
#
loop_
_entity.id
_entity.type
_entity.pdbx_description
1 polymer ?
#
loop_
_entity_poly.entity_id
_entity_poly.type
_entity_poly.pdbx_seq_one_letter_code
_entity_poly.pdbx_strand_id
1 'polypeptide(L)'
;MWREISCDPLTARVRAIPHPGLVVLDTPLLPYRPPDVDSELTDAPPQDVVTAFYRNIQREAVGQMIVMENTDPDEPLGDQNVDVVFTASNHGRYGFFPAT
;
A
#
# COMPACT_ATOMS: atom_id res chain seq x y z
N MET A 1 -9.72 -0.48 -6.19
CA MET A 1 -9.08 -0.88 -4.92
C MET A 1 -7.99 0.13 -4.58
N TRP A 2 -8.12 0.76 -3.43
CA TRP A 2 -7.22 1.82 -2.97
C TRP A 2 -7.11 1.61 -1.46
N ARG A 3 -5.91 1.78 -0.90
CA ARG A 3 -5.58 1.50 0.50
C ARG A 3 -4.87 2.73 1.12
N GLU A 4 -4.77 2.78 2.44
CA GLU A 4 -4.04 3.82 3.18
C GLU A 4 -3.33 3.11 4.33
N ILE A 5 -1.99 3.15 4.38
CA ILE A 5 -1.16 2.43 5.37
C ILE A 5 -0.32 3.43 6.14
N SER A 6 -0.81 3.88 7.29
CA SER A 6 -0.12 4.82 8.17
C SER A 6 0.84 4.09 9.13
N CYS A 7 2.14 4.44 9.11
CA CYS A 7 3.15 3.97 10.06
C CYS A 7 3.47 5.03 11.14
N ASP A 8 4.03 4.59 12.29
CA ASP A 8 4.36 5.43 13.45
C ASP A 8 5.46 6.49 13.13
N PRO A 9 5.24 7.78 13.44
CA PRO A 9 6.19 8.85 13.17
C PRO A 9 7.51 8.83 13.98
N LEU A 10 7.67 8.00 15.02
CA LEU A 10 8.81 8.10 15.94
C LEU A 10 10.17 7.64 15.38
N THR A 11 10.22 6.91 14.27
CA THR A 11 11.45 6.28 13.75
C THR A 11 12.38 7.25 12.99
N ALA A 12 11.90 8.44 12.60
CA ALA A 12 12.66 9.40 11.75
C ALA A 12 13.94 9.94 12.36
N ARG A 13 13.95 10.02 13.68
CA ARG A 13 15.02 10.67 14.43
C ARG A 13 16.31 9.82 14.51
N VAL A 14 16.25 8.55 14.10
CA VAL A 14 17.34 7.58 14.27
C VAL A 14 18.39 7.64 13.15
N ARG A 15 18.07 8.13 11.94
CA ARG A 15 19.00 8.05 10.78
C ARG A 15 19.72 9.35 10.39
N ALA A 16 19.40 10.49 11.00
CA ALA A 16 19.97 11.81 10.66
C ALA A 16 19.84 12.22 9.16
N ILE A 17 18.96 11.55 8.41
CA ILE A 17 18.62 11.89 7.03
C ILE A 17 17.35 12.76 7.08
N PRO A 18 17.29 13.89 6.36
CA PRO A 18 16.06 14.66 6.24
C PRO A 18 14.93 13.76 5.71
N HIS A 19 13.82 13.70 6.43
CA HIS A 19 12.64 12.94 6.03
C HIS A 19 11.44 13.90 5.88
N PRO A 20 10.61 13.78 4.81
CA PRO A 20 9.48 14.68 4.56
C PRO A 20 8.37 14.63 5.61
N GLY A 21 8.41 13.68 6.55
CA GLY A 21 7.40 13.46 7.59
C GLY A 21 6.13 12.76 7.11
N LEU A 22 5.77 12.96 5.83
CA LEU A 22 4.66 12.31 5.13
C LEU A 22 5.09 11.90 3.71
N VAL A 23 4.73 10.68 3.30
CA VAL A 23 4.90 10.18 1.93
C VAL A 23 3.58 9.59 1.44
N VAL A 24 3.12 10.00 0.25
CA VAL A 24 1.95 9.43 -0.41
C VAL A 24 2.41 8.72 -1.69
N LEU A 25 2.09 7.45 -1.83
CA LEU A 25 2.40 6.62 -2.99
C LEU A 25 1.11 6.27 -3.73
N ASP A 26 1.08 6.56 -5.03
CA ASP A 26 -0.05 6.28 -5.91
C ASP A 26 0.31 5.13 -6.87
N THR A 27 -0.33 3.98 -6.70
CA THR A 27 -0.11 2.74 -7.46
C THR A 27 1.37 2.29 -7.59
N PRO A 28 2.14 2.19 -6.49
CA PRO A 28 3.56 1.89 -6.55
C PRO A 28 3.87 0.49 -7.08
N LEU A 29 2.89 -0.42 -7.13
CA LEU A 29 3.08 -1.78 -7.62
C LEU A 29 2.82 -1.93 -9.13
N LEU A 30 2.19 -0.93 -9.77
CA LEU A 30 1.87 -0.95 -11.20
C LEU A 30 3.11 -1.24 -12.09
N PRO A 31 4.30 -0.64 -11.86
CA PRO A 31 5.48 -0.88 -12.70
C PRO A 31 6.05 -2.30 -12.60
N TYR A 32 5.64 -3.09 -11.61
CA TYR A 32 6.14 -4.46 -11.40
C TYR A 32 5.29 -5.52 -12.09
N ARG A 33 4.20 -5.14 -12.74
CA ARG A 33 3.41 -6.07 -13.54
C ARG A 33 4.28 -6.66 -14.67
N PRO A 34 4.17 -7.96 -14.95
CA PRO A 34 4.84 -8.56 -16.09
C PRO A 34 4.46 -7.81 -17.38
N PRO A 35 5.37 -7.66 -18.35
CA PRO A 35 5.00 -7.15 -19.66
C PRO A 35 3.96 -8.09 -20.29
N ASP A 36 3.07 -7.54 -21.13
CA ASP A 36 2.03 -8.31 -21.84
C ASP A 36 2.66 -9.50 -22.60
N VAL A 37 2.65 -10.69 -22.00
CA VAL A 37 3.12 -11.93 -22.60
C VAL A 37 1.97 -12.93 -22.64
N ASP A 38 1.11 -12.81 -23.67
CA ASP A 38 0.22 -13.82 -24.30
C ASP A 38 -0.32 -15.01 -23.47
N SER A 39 -0.40 -14.90 -22.17
CA SER A 39 -0.73 -15.97 -21.26
C SER A 39 -1.69 -15.42 -20.22
N GLU A 40 -2.64 -16.27 -19.84
CA GLU A 40 -3.68 -16.02 -18.85
C GLU A 40 -3.14 -15.85 -17.41
N LEU A 41 -1.93 -15.30 -17.29
CA LEU A 41 -1.29 -14.90 -16.05
C LEU A 41 -1.73 -13.48 -15.75
N THR A 42 -2.49 -13.37 -14.67
CA THR A 42 -3.05 -12.17 -14.04
C THR A 42 -2.26 -10.87 -14.30
N ASP A 43 -2.95 -9.77 -14.60
CA ASP A 43 -2.46 -8.36 -14.61
C ASP A 43 -1.89 -7.86 -13.25
N ALA A 44 -1.51 -8.78 -12.36
CA ALA A 44 -1.01 -8.50 -11.04
C ALA A 44 0.53 -8.50 -11.01
N PRO A 45 1.14 -7.64 -10.18
CA PRO A 45 2.57 -7.78 -9.86
C PRO A 45 2.87 -9.16 -9.25
N PRO A 46 4.10 -9.69 -9.42
CA PRO A 46 4.53 -10.92 -8.78
C PRO A 46 4.30 -10.90 -7.26
N GLN A 47 3.79 -12.00 -6.72
CA GLN A 47 3.38 -12.09 -5.31
C GLN A 47 4.53 -11.79 -4.33
N ASP A 48 5.75 -12.24 -4.65
CA ASP A 48 6.95 -11.98 -3.86
C ASP A 48 7.28 -10.48 -3.80
N VAL A 49 7.06 -9.74 -4.89
CA VAL A 49 7.22 -8.29 -4.94
C VAL A 49 6.19 -7.59 -4.05
N VAL A 50 4.92 -7.98 -4.13
CA VAL A 50 3.83 -7.44 -3.28
C VAL A 50 4.14 -7.64 -1.80
N THR A 51 4.46 -8.89 -1.43
CA THR A 51 4.80 -9.26 -0.06
C THR A 51 6.04 -8.51 0.42
N ALA A 52 7.11 -8.43 -0.38
CA ALA A 52 8.32 -7.72 -0.02
C ALA A 52 8.09 -6.20 0.15
N PHE A 53 7.28 -5.60 -0.72
CA PHE A 53 6.92 -4.19 -0.64
C PHE A 53 6.22 -3.86 0.69
N TYR A 54 5.12 -4.54 1.00
CA TYR A 54 4.37 -4.28 2.23
C TYR A 54 5.17 -4.61 3.49
N ARG A 55 5.99 -5.67 3.47
CA ARG A 55 6.88 -6.00 4.60
C ARG A 55 7.95 -4.93 4.82
N ASN A 56 8.52 -4.38 3.76
CA ASN A 56 9.56 -3.36 3.84
C ASN A 56 8.99 -2.06 4.41
N ILE A 57 7.91 -1.52 3.84
CA ILE A 57 7.35 -0.26 4.33
C ILE A 57 6.87 -0.36 5.78
N GLN A 58 6.29 -1.49 6.20
CA GLN A 58 5.89 -1.65 7.61
C GLN A 58 7.07 -1.66 8.59
N ARG A 59 8.27 -2.01 8.15
CA ARG A 59 9.46 -2.11 9.00
C ARG A 59 10.34 -0.86 8.94
N GLU A 60 10.47 -0.30 7.74
CA GLU A 60 11.47 0.72 7.42
C GLU A 60 10.84 2.10 7.19
N ALA A 61 9.51 2.20 7.04
CA ALA A 61 8.87 3.50 6.88
C ALA A 61 9.14 4.36 8.11
N VAL A 62 9.45 5.60 7.80
CA VAL A 62 9.77 6.64 8.74
C VAL A 62 8.69 7.69 8.58
N GLY A 63 8.05 8.14 9.66
CA GLY A 63 6.92 9.07 9.50
C GLY A 63 5.66 8.38 9.00
N GLN A 64 4.70 9.19 8.55
CA GLN A 64 3.46 8.67 7.98
C GLN A 64 3.67 8.31 6.51
N MET A 65 3.24 7.12 6.13
CA MET A 65 3.10 6.71 4.73
C MET A 65 1.61 6.56 4.41
N ILE A 66 1.22 6.75 3.15
CA ILE A 66 -0.11 6.45 2.64
C ILE A 66 0.10 5.77 1.29
N VAL A 67 -0.36 4.52 1.14
CA VAL A 67 -0.19 3.74 -0.10
C VAL A 67 -1.54 3.45 -0.74
N MET A 68 -1.85 4.21 -1.79
CA MET A 68 -3.05 4.05 -2.58
C MET A 68 -2.83 2.96 -3.64
N GLU A 69 -3.37 1.76 -3.43
CA GLU A 69 -3.11 0.60 -4.30
C GLU A 69 -4.32 -0.33 -4.45
N ASN A 70 -4.44 -0.92 -5.65
CA ASN A 70 -5.48 -1.86 -6.07
C ASN A 70 -5.16 -3.32 -5.82
N THR A 71 -3.94 -3.61 -5.36
CA THR A 71 -3.46 -4.94 -5.06
C THR A 71 -3.55 -5.15 -3.56
N ASP A 72 -4.20 -6.24 -3.14
CA ASP A 72 -4.26 -6.61 -1.74
C ASP A 72 -2.91 -7.15 -1.26
N PRO A 73 -2.48 -6.84 -0.02
CA PRO A 73 -1.34 -7.49 0.58
C PRO A 73 -1.67 -8.98 0.81
N ASP A 74 -0.73 -9.86 0.46
CA ASP A 74 -0.88 -11.31 0.67
C ASP A 74 -0.89 -11.69 2.15
N GLU A 75 -0.24 -10.88 2.98
CA GLU A 75 -0.16 -11.02 4.43
C GLU A 75 -0.96 -9.89 5.09
N PRO A 76 -1.68 -10.16 6.19
CA PRO A 76 -2.31 -9.11 6.98
C PRO A 76 -1.29 -8.06 7.41
N LEU A 77 -1.69 -6.79 7.36
CA LEU A 77 -0.88 -5.72 7.93
C LEU A 77 -0.84 -5.86 9.45
N GLY A 78 0.29 -5.49 10.06
CA GLY A 78 0.43 -5.50 11.52
C GLY A 78 -0.50 -4.48 12.18
N ASP A 79 -0.87 -4.73 13.45
CA ASP A 79 -1.86 -3.96 14.23
C ASP A 79 -1.60 -2.45 14.34
N GLN A 80 -0.37 -2.00 14.07
CA GLN A 80 0.01 -0.58 14.09
C GLN A 80 -0.31 0.15 12.78
N ASN A 81 -0.74 -0.59 11.75
CA ASN A 81 -1.11 -0.04 10.46
C ASN A 81 -2.63 0.00 10.33
N VAL A 82 -3.11 1.01 9.62
CA VAL A 82 -4.51 1.07 9.21
C VAL A 82 -4.64 0.40 7.84
N ASP A 83 -5.74 -0.33 7.64
CA ASP A 83 -6.11 -0.85 6.33
C ASP A 83 -7.51 -0.35 5.97
N VAL A 84 -7.60 0.54 4.99
CA VAL A 84 -8.88 1.08 4.51
C VAL A 84 -9.24 0.43 3.19
N VAL A 85 -10.24 -0.46 3.20
CA VAL A 85 -10.70 -1.15 2.00
C VAL A 85 -11.90 -0.43 1.38
N PHE A 86 -11.78 -0.07 0.10
CA PHE A 86 -12.91 0.39 -0.71
C PHE A 86 -13.52 -0.76 -1.50
N THR A 87 -14.80 -1.02 -1.27
CA THR A 87 -15.47 -2.23 -1.75
C THR A 87 -16.21 -2.04 -3.08
N ALA A 88 -16.43 -0.79 -3.51
CA ALA A 88 -17.34 -0.46 -4.63
C ALA A 88 -18.72 -1.15 -4.50
N SER A 89 -19.17 -1.38 -3.26
CA SER A 89 -20.42 -2.08 -2.95
C SER A 89 -21.23 -1.32 -1.89
N ASN A 90 -22.45 -1.78 -1.64
CA ASN A 90 -23.30 -1.28 -0.56
C ASN A 90 -22.88 -1.74 0.85
N HIS A 91 -21.83 -2.55 0.96
CA HIS A 91 -21.25 -3.00 2.24
C HIS A 91 -19.84 -2.42 2.43
N GLY A 92 -19.53 -1.93 3.62
CA GLY A 92 -18.26 -1.26 3.89
C GLY A 92 -18.18 0.14 3.26
N ARG A 93 -16.97 0.63 3.00
CA ARG A 93 -16.76 1.95 2.40
C ARG A 93 -16.77 1.82 0.87
N TYR A 94 -17.71 2.49 0.19
CA TYR A 94 -17.87 2.38 -1.27
C TYR A 94 -16.61 2.86 -2.02
N GLY A 95 -16.06 4.01 -1.62
CA GLY A 95 -14.89 4.62 -2.24
C GLY A 95 -14.30 5.70 -1.35
N PHE A 96 -13.37 6.48 -1.92
CA PHE A 96 -12.79 7.61 -1.21
C PHE A 96 -13.83 8.69 -0.90
N PHE A 97 -14.70 8.99 -1.88
CA PHE A 97 -15.81 9.92 -1.74
C PHE A 97 -17.02 9.27 -1.05
N PRO A 98 -17.82 10.04 -0.27
CA PRO A 98 -19.07 9.57 0.29
C PRO A 98 -20.06 9.11 -0.79
N ALA A 99 -20.85 8.08 -0.51
CA ALA A 99 -22.03 7.76 -1.32
C ALA A 99 -23.07 8.87 -1.13
N THR A 100 -23.65 9.34 -2.23
CA THR A 100 -24.66 10.40 -2.24
C THR A 100 -26.02 9.90 -1.76
#